data_AF-A0A974TKX1-F1
#
_entry.id   AF-A0A974TKX1-F1
#
_cell.length_a   1.000
_cell.length_b   1.000
_cell.length_c   1.000
_cell.angle_alpha   90.00
_cell.angle_beta   90.00
_cell.angle_gamma   90.00
#
_symmetry.space_group_name_H-M   'P 1'
#
loop_
_entity.id
_entity.type
_entity.pdbx_description
1 polymer ?
#
loop_
_entity_poly.entity_id
_entity_poly.type
_entity_poly.pdbx_seq_one_letter_code
_entity_poly.pdbx_strand_id
1 'polypeptide(L)'
;MSISATEVSFDESTMWVALDDGRTLGVPLAWFPRLLSATAAQRAAVEISPMGLHWDELDEDISIEGLIAGRGDQTTKRPSAA
;
A
#
# COMPACT_ATOMS: atom_id res chain seq x y z
N MET A 1 8.37 5.54 18.85
CA MET A 1 6.96 5.40 18.45
C MET A 1 6.98 5.07 16.98
N SER A 2 6.38 3.95 16.58
CA SER A 2 6.21 3.61 15.17
C SER A 2 4.95 4.27 14.66
N ILE A 3 5.00 4.82 13.46
CA ILE A 3 3.87 5.50 12.82
C ILE A 3 3.08 4.44 12.07
N SER A 4 1.77 4.37 12.31
CA SER A 4 0.88 3.37 11.72
C SER A 4 -0.19 4.03 10.86
N ALA A 5 -0.74 3.27 9.91
CA ALA A 5 -1.89 3.72 9.13
C ALA A 5 -3.18 3.50 9.93
N THR A 6 -4.10 4.47 9.84
CA THR A 6 -5.43 4.41 10.46
C THR A 6 -6.52 4.22 9.42
N GLU A 7 -6.31 4.71 8.21
CA GLU A 7 -7.28 4.62 7.11
C GLU A 7 -6.55 4.64 5.77
N VAL A 8 -7.11 3.93 4.79
CA VAL A 8 -6.64 3.93 3.39
C VAL A 8 -7.84 4.15 2.47
N SER A 9 -7.70 5.09 1.53
CA SER A 9 -8.70 5.33 0.49
C SER A 9 -8.03 5.53 -0.87
N PHE A 10 -8.84 5.48 -1.93
CA PHE A 10 -8.35 5.48 -3.31
C PHE A 10 -9.18 6.43 -4.17
N ASP A 11 -8.49 7.14 -5.06
CA ASP A 11 -9.10 7.76 -6.24
C ASP A 11 -8.62 7.05 -7.52
N GLU A 12 -8.84 7.68 -8.69
CA GLU A 12 -8.47 7.11 -9.99
C GLU A 12 -6.97 6.77 -10.11
N SER A 13 -6.10 7.54 -9.45
CA SER A 13 -4.64 7.47 -9.65
C SER A 13 -3.81 7.50 -8.37
N THR A 14 -4.43 7.76 -7.22
CA THR A 14 -3.75 7.99 -5.94
C THR A 14 -4.32 7.10 -4.85
N MET A 15 -3.43 6.52 -4.06
CA MET A 15 -3.71 5.91 -2.76
C MET A 15 -3.46 6.95 -1.67
N TRP A 16 -4.46 7.18 -0.83
CA TRP A 16 -4.41 8.09 0.30
C TRP A 16 -4.30 7.29 1.60
N VAL A 17 -3.28 7.57 2.41
CA VAL A 17 -3.03 6.88 3.67
C VAL A 17 -3.05 7.89 4.81
N ALA A 18 -4.02 7.77 5.71
CA ALA A 18 -4.06 8.54 6.96
C ALA A 18 -3.18 7.85 8.00
N LEU A 19 -2.35 8.62 8.70
CA LEU A 19 -1.42 8.13 9.72
C LEU A 19 -1.88 8.56 11.11
N ASP A 20 -1.51 7.77 12.12
CA ASP A 20 -1.80 8.04 13.53
C ASP A 20 -1.17 9.33 14.09
N ASP A 21 -0.15 9.86 13.42
CA ASP A 21 0.49 11.14 13.73
C ASP A 21 -0.23 12.37 13.14
N GLY A 22 -1.37 12.15 12.47
CA GLY A 22 -2.22 13.19 11.90
C GLY A 22 -1.84 13.61 10.47
N ARG A 23 -0.84 12.99 9.85
CA ARG A 23 -0.51 13.22 8.43
C ARG A 23 -1.41 12.40 7.50
N THR A 24 -1.52 12.87 6.26
CA THR A 24 -2.08 12.11 5.15
C THR A 24 -1.07 12.05 4.02
N LEU A 25 -0.74 10.84 3.57
CA LEU A 25 0.15 10.62 2.43
C LEU A 25 -0.67 10.37 1.17
N GLY A 26 -0.37 11.12 0.11
CA GLY A 26 -0.84 10.81 -1.25
C GLY A 26 0.25 10.08 -2.02
N VAL A 27 -0.03 8.84 -2.44
CA VAL A 27 0.93 7.97 -3.11
C VAL A 27 0.38 7.57 -4.48
N PRO A 28 1.10 7.85 -5.58
CA PRO A 28 0.63 7.46 -6.91
C PRO A 28 0.49 5.94 -7.03
N LEU A 29 -0.66 5.47 -7.52
CA LEU A 29 -0.90 4.04 -7.80
C LEU A 29 0.09 3.49 -8.82
N ALA A 30 0.62 4.34 -9.70
CA ALA A 30 1.66 3.98 -10.65
C ALA A 30 2.94 3.42 -10.00
N TRP A 31 3.14 3.64 -8.70
CA TRP A 31 4.26 3.05 -7.95
C TRP A 31 4.05 1.58 -7.64
N PHE A 32 2.82 1.06 -7.71
CA PHE A 32 2.44 -0.31 -7.34
C PHE A 32 1.64 -0.93 -8.49
N PRO A 33 2.30 -1.59 -9.46
CA PRO A 33 1.63 -2.11 -10.66
C PRO A 33 0.45 -3.05 -10.38
N ARG A 34 0.48 -3.83 -9.29
CA ARG A 34 -0.64 -4.71 -8.91
C ARG A 34 -1.86 -3.90 -8.46
N LEU A 35 -1.67 -2.90 -7.60
CA LEU A 35 -2.75 -1.99 -7.20
C LEU A 35 -3.24 -1.11 -8.36
N LEU A 36 -2.36 -0.68 -9.26
CA LEU A 36 -2.74 0.08 -10.45
C LEU A 36 -3.69 -0.72 -11.35
N SER A 37 -3.46 -2.03 -11.45
CA SER A 37 -4.26 -2.94 -12.28
C SER A 37 -5.50 -3.49 -11.56
N ALA A 38 -5.63 -3.25 -10.26
CA ALA A 38 -6.69 -3.79 -9.42
C ALA A 38 -8.01 -3.01 -9.59
N THR A 39 -9.12 -3.74 -9.46
CA THR A 39 -10.46 -3.15 -9.39
C THR A 39 -10.63 -2.31 -8.12
N ALA A 40 -11.66 -1.44 -8.08
CA ALA A 40 -11.97 -0.69 -6.87
C ALA A 40 -12.29 -1.61 -5.67
N ALA A 41 -12.97 -2.74 -5.92
CA ALA A 41 -13.29 -3.72 -4.89
C ALA A 41 -12.03 -4.40 -4.33
N GLN A 42 -11.11 -4.81 -5.21
CA GLN A 42 -9.83 -5.40 -4.80
C GLN A 42 -8.98 -4.41 -4.00
N ARG A 43 -8.91 -3.14 -4.42
CA ARG A 43 -8.20 -2.08 -3.66
C ARG A 43 -8.83 -1.83 -2.29
N ALA A 44 -10.15 -1.87 -2.19
CA ALA A 44 -10.87 -1.70 -0.94
C ALA A 44 -10.71 -2.89 0.03
N ALA A 45 -10.33 -4.08 -0.46
CA ALA A 45 -10.05 -5.26 0.35
C ALA A 45 -8.65 -5.20 1.02
N VAL A 46 -8.28 -4.02 1.53
CA VAL A 46 -7.03 -3.80 2.25
C VAL A 46 -7.15 -4.23 3.70
N GLU A 47 -6.13 -4.91 4.20
CA GLU A 47 -5.94 -5.15 5.62
C GLU A 47 -4.86 -4.21 6.17
N ILE A 48 -5.22 -3.40 7.17
CA ILE A 48 -4.31 -2.48 7.83
C ILE A 48 -3.71 -3.15 9.05
N SER A 49 -2.37 -3.20 9.12
CA SER A 49 -1.61 -3.70 10.25
C SER A 49 -0.68 -2.61 10.81
N PRO A 50 -0.15 -2.77 12.04
CA PRO A 50 0.78 -1.80 12.62
C PRO A 50 2.07 -1.56 11.80
N MET A 51 2.44 -2.49 10.90
CA MET A 51 3.66 -2.40 10.09
C MET A 51 3.41 -2.07 8.61
N GLY A 52 2.17 -2.19 8.11
CA GLY A 52 1.92 -2.14 6.68
C GLY A 52 0.47 -2.36 6.26
N LEU A 53 0.28 -2.30 4.94
CA LEU A 53 -0.96 -2.56 4.23
C LEU A 53 -0.81 -3.87 3.46
N HIS A 54 -1.82 -4.74 3.54
CA HIS A 54 -1.81 -6.05 2.91
C HIS A 54 -3.05 -6.26 2.04
N TRP A 55 -2.86 -6.90 0.88
CA TRP A 55 -3.93 -7.39 0.02
C TRP A 55 -3.69 -8.86 -0.32
N ASP A 56 -4.49 -9.75 0.27
CA ASP A 56 -4.37 -11.20 0.07
C ASP A 56 -4.63 -11.60 -1.39
N GLU A 57 -5.72 -11.10 -2.00
CA GLU A 57 -6.09 -11.43 -3.39
C GLU A 57 -5.05 -10.93 -4.41
N LEU A 58 -4.33 -9.85 -4.09
CA LEU A 58 -3.33 -9.24 -4.97
C LEU A 58 -1.90 -9.74 -4.68
N ASP A 59 -1.72 -10.50 -3.59
CA ASP A 59 -0.40 -10.87 -3.05
C ASP A 59 0.51 -9.63 -2.93
N GLU A 60 -0.03 -8.53 -2.40
CA GLU A 60 0.67 -7.25 -2.30
C GLU A 60 0.82 -6.80 -0.83
N ASP A 61 2.04 -6.39 -0.48
CA ASP A 61 2.42 -5.92 0.84
C ASP A 61 3.15 -4.58 0.75
N ILE A 62 2.64 -3.56 1.42
CA ILE A 62 3.21 -2.20 1.40
C ILE A 62 3.58 -1.77 2.83
N SER A 63 4.85 -1.42 3.02
CA SER A 63 5.36 -0.91 4.31
C SER A 63 5.02 0.57 4.52
N ILE A 64 4.49 0.92 5.70
CA ILE A 64 4.27 2.34 6.08
C ILE A 64 5.59 3.12 6.15
N GLU A 65 6.66 2.52 6.70
CA GLU A 65 7.99 3.15 6.71
C GLU A 65 8.52 3.36 5.29
N GLY A 66 8.27 2.41 4.39
CA GLY A 66 8.61 2.53 2.97
C GLY A 66 7.92 3.73 2.31
N LEU A 67 6.61 3.89 2.55
CA LEU A 67 5.84 5.02 2.04
C LEU A 67 6.34 6.36 2.59
N ILE A 68 6.61 6.45 3.89
CA ILE A 68 7.15 7.66 4.53
C ILE A 68 8.53 8.02 3.94
N ALA A 69 9.33 7.02 3.58
CA ALA A 69 10.63 7.20 2.93
C ALA A 69 10.54 7.47 1.41
N GLY A 70 9.33 7.53 0.83
CA GLY A 70 9.13 7.77 -0.60
C GLY A 70 9.50 6.59 -1.49
N ARG A 71 9.43 5.36 -0.98
CA ARG A 71 9.72 4.13 -1.73
C ARG A 71 8.42 3.56 -2.33
N GLY A 72 8.44 3.33 -3.65
CA GLY A 72 7.39 2.59 -4.36
C GLY A 72 7.57 1.08 -4.24
N ASP A 73 6.92 0.31 -5.13
CA ASP A 73 6.95 -1.16 -5.16
C ASP A 73 8.37 -1.72 -4.92
N GLN A 74 8.51 -2.45 -3.80
CA GLN A 74 9.72 -3.17 -3.42
C GLN A 74 9.52 -4.69 -3.52
N THR A 75 8.40 -5.15 -4.09
CA THR A 75 8.09 -6.55 -4.30
C THR A 75 9.06 -7.12 -5.33
N THR A 76 10.22 -7.55 -4.84
CA THR A 76 11.17 -8.31 -5.64
C THR A 76 10.48 -9.60 -6.04
N LYS A 77 10.31 -9.84 -7.35
CA LYS A 77 9.90 -11.16 -7.87
C LYS A 77 10.78 -12.20 -7.20
N ARG A 78 10.23 -12.97 -6.24
CA ARG A 78 10.92 -14.18 -5.81
C ARG A 78 11.07 -15.02 -7.07
N PRO A 79 12.29 -15.51 -7.40
CA PRO A 79 12.40 -16.49 -8.46
C PRO A 79 11.48 -17.64 -8.06
N SER A 80 10.55 -17.99 -8.95
CA SER A 80 9.75 -19.20 -8.80
C SER A 80 10.72 -20.33 -8.50
N ALA A 81 10.60 -20.95 -7.33
CA ALA A 81 11.31 -22.19 -7.06
C ALA A 81 10.88 -23.17 -8.15
N ALA A 82 11.85 -23.62 -8.95
CA ALA A 82 11.66 -24.62 -9.99
C ALA A 82 11.63 -26.03 -9.39
#